data_AF-A0A9J5W8T8-F1
#
_entry.id   AF-A0A9J5W8T8-F1
#
_cell.length_a   1.000
_cell.length_b   1.000
_cell.length_c   1.000
_cell.angle_alpha   90.00
_cell.angle_beta   90.00
_cell.angle_gamma   90.00
#
_symmetry.space_group_name_H-M   'P 1'
#
loop_
_entity.id
_entity.type
_entity.pdbx_description
1 polymer ?
#
loop_
_entity_poly.entity_id
_entity_poly.type
_entity_poly.pdbx_seq_one_letter_code
_entity_poly.pdbx_strand_id
1 'polypeptide(L)' 'MEFNIHDKTQICFDLILMSSIMPIMDDIKATKKFQLMGITTMIVGIITPNDNEEYRKKIMKARLDECYEKPLTKEIV' A
#
# COMPACT_ATOMS: atom_id res chain seq x y z
N MET A 1 22.63 2.25 11.36
CA MET A 1 21.70 1.12 11.13
C MET A 1 20.35 1.71 10.80
N GLU A 2 19.86 1.48 9.59
CA GLU A 2 18.48 1.83 9.25
C GLU A 2 17.52 1.00 10.09
N PHE A 3 16.45 1.62 10.56
CA PHE A 3 15.43 0.95 11.36
C PHE A 3 14.61 0.03 10.43
N ASN A 4 14.58 -1.28 10.73
CA ASN A 4 13.72 -2.24 10.07
C ASN A 4 12.78 -2.87 11.11
N ILE A 5 11.47 -2.74 10.88
CA ILE A 5 10.47 -3.29 11.80
C ILE A 5 10.47 -4.82 11.85
N HIS A 6 10.86 -5.48 10.76
CA HIS A 6 10.93 -6.95 10.69
C HIS A 6 11.97 -7.50 11.67
N ASP A 7 13.11 -6.82 11.81
CA ASP A 7 14.19 -7.20 12.75
C ASP A 7 13.74 -7.11 14.22
N LYS A 8 12.77 -6.23 14.54
CA LYS A 8 12.29 -6.02 15.92
C LYS A 8 11.06 -6.84 16.27
N THR A 9 10.18 -7.10 15.31
CA THR A 9 8.86 -7.67 15.59
C THR A 9 8.73 -9.14 15.18
N GLN A 10 9.63 -9.64 14.30
CA GLN A 10 9.47 -10.92 13.58
C GLN A 10 8.13 -11.04 12.81
N ILE A 11 7.37 -9.96 12.68
CA ILE A 11 6.14 -9.93 11.89
C ILE A 11 6.55 -9.57 10.46
N CYS A 12 6.46 -10.56 9.58
CA CYS A 12 6.64 -10.39 8.15
C CYS A 12 5.32 -10.74 7.46
N PHE A 13 4.92 -9.92 6.51
CA PHE A 13 3.83 -10.23 5.60
C PHE A 13 4.43 -10.52 4.24
N ASP A 14 3.88 -11.51 3.54
CA ASP A 14 4.26 -11.80 2.15
C ASP A 14 3.65 -10.77 1.18
N LEU A 15 2.49 -10.21 1.56
CA LEU A 15 1.73 -9.27 0.75
C LEU A 15 0.92 -8.32 1.65
N ILE A 16 0.90 -7.03 1.29
CA ILE A 16 0.04 -6.02 1.91
C ILE A 16 -0.99 -5.56 0.87
N LEU A 17 -2.28 -5.86 1.12
CA LEU A 17 -3.39 -5.28 0.38
C LEU A 17 -3.87 -4.01 1.09
N MET A 18 -3.73 -2.85 0.46
CA MET A 18 -4.03 -1.55 1.08
C MET A 18 -5.15 -0.83 0.36
N SER A 19 -6.27 -0.56 1.05
CA SER A 19 -7.38 0.23 0.51
C SER A 19 -6.97 1.70 0.31
N SER A 20 -7.40 2.32 -0.79
CA SER A 20 -7.22 3.77 -1.01
C SER A 20 -8.05 4.62 -0.05
N ILE A 21 -9.21 4.11 0.35
CA ILE A 21 -10.06 4.71 1.36
C ILE A 21 -9.69 4.13 2.73
N MET A 22 -9.16 5.00 3.60
CA MET A 22 -8.86 4.71 5.00
C MET A 22 -9.37 5.87 5.87
N PRO A 23 -10.05 5.60 7.00
CA PRO A 23 -10.79 6.63 7.74
C PRO A 23 -9.89 7.60 8.53
N ILE A 24 -8.66 7.21 8.87
CA ILE A 24 -7.78 7.98 9.78
C ILE A 24 -6.55 8.55 9.07
N MET A 25 -5.90 7.74 8.21
CA MET A 25 -4.66 8.10 7.53
C MET A 25 -4.80 7.74 6.06
N ASP A 26 -4.47 8.67 5.17
CA ASP A 26 -4.43 8.38 3.73
C ASP A 26 -3.32 7.39 3.38
N ASP A 27 -3.56 6.64 2.31
CA ASP A 27 -2.68 5.63 1.74
C ASP A 27 -1.26 6.15 1.43
N ILE A 28 -1.14 7.35 0.89
CA ILE A 28 0.16 7.97 0.58
C ILE A 28 0.98 8.23 1.85
N LYS A 29 0.35 8.69 2.93
CA LYS A 29 1.02 8.83 4.24
C LYS A 29 1.37 7.48 4.83
N ALA A 30 0.51 6.48 4.65
CA ALA A 30 0.75 5.13 5.13
C ALA A 30 1.99 4.51 4.46
N THR A 31 2.09 4.56 3.13
CA THR A 31 3.23 3.99 2.40
C THR A 31 4.55 4.70 2.70
N LYS A 32 4.51 6.03 2.88
CA LYS A 32 5.69 6.78 3.35
C LYS A 32 6.14 6.30 4.73
N LYS A 33 5.22 6.07 5.67
CA LYS A 33 5.57 5.48 6.97
C LYS A 33 6.14 4.08 6.81
N PHE A 34 5.56 3.23 5.96
CA PHE A 34 6.09 1.90 5.69
C PHE A 34 7.53 1.95 5.17
N GLN A 35 7.84 2.90 4.29
CA GLN A 35 9.21 3.14 3.83
C GLN A 35 10.15 3.56 4.95
N LEU A 36 9.74 4.51 5.80
CA LEU A 36 10.55 4.93 6.96
C LEU A 36 10.73 3.81 8.00
N MET A 37 9.81 2.84 8.02
CA MET A 37 9.87 1.66 8.90
C MET A 37 10.71 0.51 8.32
N GLY A 38 11.28 0.68 7.12
CA GLY A 38 12.09 -0.34 6.46
C GLY A 38 11.27 -1.52 5.91
N ILE A 39 9.95 -1.37 5.75
CA ILE A 39 9.11 -2.42 5.16
C ILE A 39 9.50 -2.56 3.68
N THR A 40 9.77 -3.78 3.24
CA THR A 40 10.11 -4.14 1.85
C THR A 40 9.12 -5.08 1.18
N THR A 41 8.11 -5.55 1.92
CA THR A 41 7.01 -6.36 1.41
C THR A 41 6.29 -5.66 0.25
N MET A 42 5.83 -6.46 -0.72
CA MET A 42 4.99 -6.01 -1.83
C MET A 42 3.69 -5.40 -1.33
N ILE A 43 3.34 -4.22 -1.86
CA ILE A 43 2.15 -3.47 -1.49
C ILE A 43 1.26 -3.27 -2.72
N VAL A 44 0.04 -3.79 -2.65
CA VAL A 44 -0.97 -3.69 -3.70
C VAL A 44 -2.08 -2.75 -3.24
N GLY A 45 -2.29 -1.67 -3.98
CA GLY A 45 -3.36 -0.71 -3.73
C GLY A 45 -4.72 -1.22 -4.21
N ILE A 46 -5.74 -1.12 -3.37
CA ILE A 46 -7.12 -1.42 -3.72
C ILE A 46 -7.88 -0.09 -3.84
N ILE A 47 -7.92 0.43 -5.07
CA ILE A 47 -8.46 1.75 -5.41
C ILE A 47 -9.97 1.69 -5.69
N THR A 48 -10.62 2.85 -5.67
CA THR A 48 -12.04 2.98 -5.99
C THR A 48 -12.27 3.56 -7.38
N PRO A 49 -13.44 3.30 -8.01
CA PRO A 49 -13.79 3.88 -9.30
C PRO A 49 -13.80 5.43 -9.29
N ASN A 50 -14.04 6.04 -8.13
CA ASN A 50 -14.07 7.49 -7.96
C ASN A 50 -12.68 8.12 -7.81
N ASP A 51 -11.63 7.32 -7.65
CA ASP A 51 -10.26 7.81 -7.54
C ASP A 51 -9.78 8.30 -8.91
N ASN A 52 -9.60 9.62 -9.06
CA ASN A 52 -9.22 10.23 -10.33
C ASN A 52 -7.81 9.83 -10.81
N GLU A 53 -7.50 10.09 -12.08
CA GLU A 53 -6.23 9.69 -12.69
C GLU A 53 -5.00 10.31 -11.99
N GLU A 54 -5.11 11.55 -11.51
CA GLU A 54 -4.02 12.22 -10.78
C GLU A 54 -3.71 11.51 -9.46
N TYR A 55 -4.75 11.11 -8.73
CA TYR A 55 -4.64 10.33 -7.50
C TYR A 55 -3.99 8.98 -7.77
N ARG A 56 -4.43 8.25 -8.81
CA ARG A 56 -3.84 6.98 -9.23
C ARG A 56 -2.35 7.12 -9.55
N LYS A 57 -1.94 8.23 -10.19
CA LYS A 57 -0.52 8.51 -10.45
C LYS A 57 0.26 8.81 -9.16
N LYS A 58 -0.34 9.51 -8.21
CA LYS A 58 0.30 9.83 -6.92
C LYS A 58 0.51 8.58 -6.07
N ILE A 59 -0.51 7.72 -5.97
CA ILE A 59 -0.44 6.51 -5.14
C ILE A 59 0.55 5.49 -5.71
N MET A 60 0.60 5.32 -7.04
CA MET A 60 1.62 4.48 -7.70
C MET A 60 3.04 5.00 -7.43
N LYS A 61 3.25 6.33 -7.47
CA LYS A 61 4.55 6.93 -7.11
C LYS A 61 4.88 6.81 -5.63
N ALA A 62 3.90 6.56 -4.78
CA ALA A 62 4.06 6.48 -3.33
C ALA A 62 4.54 5.11 -2.86
N ARG A 63 5.12 4.28 -3.73
CA ARG A 63 5.66 2.93 -3.46
C ARG A 63 4.59 1.83 -3.39
N LEU A 64 3.59 1.91 -4.26
CA LEU A 64 2.77 0.73 -4.56
C LEU A 64 3.38 -0.01 -5.74
N ASP A 65 3.40 -1.33 -5.64
CA ASP A 65 3.87 -2.21 -6.71
C ASP A 65 2.78 -2.36 -7.78
N GLU A 66 1.53 -2.52 -7.35
CA GLU A 66 0.36 -2.64 -8.22
C GLU A 66 -0.88 -1.94 -7.65
N CYS A 67 -1.90 -1.74 -8.49
CA CYS A 67 -3.20 -1.21 -8.08
C CYS A 67 -4.35 -1.95 -8.78
N TYR A 68 -5.37 -2.35 -8.03
CA TYR A 68 -6.61 -2.95 -8.54
C TYR A 68 -7.83 -2.16 -8.10
N GLU A 69 -8.81 -2.04 -8.99
CA GLU A 69 -10.05 -1.31 -8.73
C GLU A 69 -11.10 -2.22 -8.09
N LYS A 70 -11.85 -1.68 -7.12
CA LYS A 70 -13.03 -2.35 -6.54
C LYS A 70 -14.22 -2.32 -7.52
N PRO A 71 -15.09 -3.35 -7.54
CA PRO A 71 -15.01 -4.58 -6.75
C PRO A 71 -13.95 -5.54 -7.31
N LEU A 72 -13.21 -6.21 -6.43
CA LEU A 72 -12.26 -7.24 -6.82
C LEU A 72 -13.00 -8.52 -7.23
N THR A 73 -12.51 -9.22 -8.24
CA THR A 73 -13.00 -10.54 -8.68
C THR A 73 -12.01 -11.63 -8.30
N LYS A 74 -12.44 -12.90 -8.29
CA LYS A 74 -11.58 -14.07 -8.00
C LYS A 74 -10.47 -14.31 -9.02
N GLU A 75 -10.46 -13.57 -10.12
CA GLU A 75 -9.41 -13.63 -11.13
C GLU A 75 -8.22 -12.73 -10.76
N ILE A 76 -8.44 -11.83 -9.80
CA ILE A 76 -7.47 -10.84 -9.32
C ILE A 76 -6.86 -11.26 -7.96
N VAL A 77 -7.49 -12.19 -7.23
CA VAL A 77 -7.07 -12.72 -5.91
C VAL A 77 -7.18 -14.24 -5.90
#